data_AF-Q46IJ4-F1
#
_entry.id   AF-Q46IJ4-F1
#
_cell.length_a   1.000
_cell.length_b   1.000
_cell.length_c   1.000
_cell.angle_alpha   90.00
_cell.angle_beta   90.00
_cell.angle_gamma   90.00
#
_symmetry.space_group_name_H-M   'P 1'
#
loop_
_entity.id
_entity.type
_entity.pdbx_description
1 polymer ?
#
loop_
_entity_poly.entity_id
_entity_poly.type
_entity_poly.pdbx_seq_one_letter_code
_entity_poly.pdbx_strand_id
1 'polypeptide(L)'
;MSGERVGFRFKHADAVVKRNPQGRSRRGWVMEPVEQTTSRGTKMPAYRIRWRDSERPEIVLQHMLIADPDPTPPPENVSLDVT
;
A
#
# COMPACT_ATOMS: atom_id res chain seq x y z
N MET A 1 -8.70 22.18 -17.07
CA MET A 1 -8.03 21.77 -15.83
C MET A 1 -7.60 20.31 -16.00
N SER A 2 -6.31 20.08 -16.29
CA SER A 2 -5.77 18.73 -16.48
C SER A 2 -5.65 18.07 -15.10
N GLY A 3 -6.67 17.32 -14.68
CA GLY A 3 -6.61 16.50 -13.48
C GLY A 3 -5.54 15.44 -13.67
N GLU A 4 -4.35 15.70 -13.15
CA GLU A 4 -3.24 14.74 -13.10
C GLU A 4 -3.76 13.46 -12.44
N ARG A 5 -3.96 12.41 -13.25
CA ARG A 5 -4.38 11.11 -12.74
C ARG A 5 -3.25 10.63 -11.83
N VAL A 6 -3.56 10.46 -10.55
CA VAL A 6 -2.64 9.92 -9.57
C VAL A 6 -2.14 8.55 -10.08
N GLY A 7 -0.85 8.48 -10.43
CA GLY A 7 -0.24 7.30 -11.05
C GLY A 7 0.01 6.19 -10.04
N PHE A 8 -0.99 5.34 -9.81
CA PHE A 8 -0.84 4.15 -8.98
C PHE A 8 0.08 3.11 -9.65
N ARG A 9 1.17 2.78 -8.98
CA ARG A 9 2.18 1.80 -9.40
C ARG A 9 1.80 0.34 -9.11
N PHE A 10 1.11 0.07 -8.01
CA PHE A 10 0.85 -1.29 -7.53
C PHE A 10 -0.62 -1.67 -7.73
N LYS A 11 -0.89 -2.96 -7.90
CA LYS A 11 -2.21 -3.54 -8.10
C LYS A 11 -2.66 -4.30 -6.86
N HIS A 12 -3.95 -4.66 -6.81
CA HIS A 12 -4.49 -5.54 -5.78
C HIS A 12 -3.66 -6.84 -5.69
N ALA A 13 -3.43 -7.33 -4.46
CA ALA A 13 -2.62 -8.48 -4.09
C ALA A 13 -1.11 -8.38 -4.38
N ASP A 14 -0.60 -7.27 -4.95
CA ASP A 14 0.84 -7.07 -5.08
C ASP A 14 1.52 -7.10 -3.71
N ALA A 15 2.58 -7.89 -3.60
CA ALA A 15 3.42 -7.93 -2.42
C ALA A 15 4.32 -6.69 -2.37
N VAL A 16 4.28 -5.98 -1.24
CA VAL A 16 5.03 -4.74 -1.03
C VAL A 16 5.78 -4.75 0.30
N VAL A 17 6.87 -3.99 0.32
CA VAL A 17 7.64 -3.72 1.54
C VAL A 17 7.52 -2.23 1.88
N LYS A 18 7.14 -1.91 3.12
CA LYS A 18 7.21 -0.55 3.67
C LYS A 18 8.67 -0.20 3.94
N ARG A 19 9.18 0.81 3.22
CA ARG A 19 10.44 1.47 3.53
C ARG A 19 10.29 2.17 4.86
N ASN A 20 11.02 1.70 5.86
CA ASN A 20 11.16 2.40 7.14
C ASN A 20 12.66 2.66 7.40
N PRO A 21 13.14 3.91 7.24
CA PRO A 21 14.55 4.21 7.46
C PRO A 21 14.96 4.19 8.95
N GLN A 22 14.01 4.14 9.89
CA GLN A 22 14.28 4.20 11.34
C GLN A 22 13.78 2.96 12.10
N GLY A 23 13.33 1.91 11.40
CA GLY A 23 12.73 0.76 12.06
C GLY A 23 12.70 -0.48 11.17
N ARG A 24 11.95 -1.51 11.60
CA ARG A 24 11.82 -2.75 10.82
C ARG A 24 10.96 -2.49 9.57
N SER A 25 11.47 -2.92 8.42
CA SER A 25 10.68 -2.99 7.19
C SER A 25 9.55 -4.00 7.38
N ARG A 26 8.35 -3.66 6.91
CA ARG A 26 7.17 -4.53 7.02
C ARG A 26 6.75 -5.00 5.65
N ARG A 27 6.38 -6.28 5.54
CA ARG A 27 5.89 -6.90 4.30
C ARG A 27 4.38 -7.06 4.38
N GLY A 28 3.71 -6.84 3.27
CA GLY A 28 2.26 -6.94 3.18
C GLY A 28 1.79 -7.02 1.74
N TRP A 29 0.48 -7.00 1.58
CA TRP A 29 -0.16 -7.04 0.27
C TRP A 29 -1.07 -5.83 0.09
N VAL A 30 -1.05 -5.29 -1.12
CA VAL A 30 -1.96 -4.22 -1.50
C VAL A 30 -3.39 -4.75 -1.49
N MET A 31 -4.26 -4.09 -0.75
CA MET A 31 -5.71 -4.31 -0.82
C MET A 31 -6.30 -3.44 -1.91
N GLU A 32 -6.04 -2.13 -1.90
CA GLU A 32 -6.56 -1.22 -2.92
C GLU A 32 -5.75 0.08 -2.99
N PRO A 33 -5.74 0.75 -4.17
CA PRO A 33 -5.28 2.12 -4.28
C PRO A 33 -6.22 3.07 -3.54
N VAL A 34 -5.65 4.03 -2.81
CA VAL A 34 -6.42 5.10 -2.15
C VAL A 34 -5.75 6.45 -2.37
N GLU A 35 -6.53 7.52 -2.35
CA GLU A 35 -5.99 8.89 -2.38
C GLU A 35 -5.89 9.43 -0.95
N GLN A 36 -4.71 9.93 -0.57
CA GLN A 36 -4.54 10.66 0.68
C GLN A 36 -4.38 12.15 0.38
N THR A 37 -5.27 12.96 0.95
CA THR A 37 -5.18 14.42 0.86
C THR A 37 -4.26 14.94 1.97
N THR A 38 -3.22 15.68 1.60
CA THR A 38 -2.34 16.34 2.57
C THR A 38 -3.05 17.53 3.23
N SER A 39 -2.50 18.05 4.33
CA SER A 39 -3.01 19.26 4.98
C SER A 39 -3.06 20.49 4.06
N ARG A 40 -2.30 20.48 2.96
CA ARG A 40 -2.28 21.55 1.95
C ARG A 40 -3.24 21.29 0.78
N GLY A 41 -4.07 20.25 0.85
CA GLY A 41 -5.06 19.91 -0.19
C GLY A 41 -4.52 19.13 -1.39
N THR A 42 -3.22 18.78 -1.40
CA THR A 42 -2.63 17.96 -2.47
C THR A 42 -3.06 16.51 -2.32
N LYS A 43 -3.62 15.92 -3.38
CA LYS A 43 -3.92 14.49 -3.47
C LYS A 43 -2.64 13.71 -3.74
N MET A 44 -2.37 12.67 -2.96
CA MET A 44 -1.22 11.80 -3.14
C MET A 44 -1.62 10.33 -3.28
N PRO A 45 -0.90 9.55 -4.12
CA PRO A 45 -1.11 8.11 -4.24
C PRO A 45 -0.72 7.42 -2.94
N ALA A 46 -1.64 6.61 -2.43
CA ALA A 46 -1.44 5.72 -1.30
C ALA A 46 -2.11 4.37 -1.55
N TYR A 47 -1.90 3.43 -0.65
CA TYR A 47 -2.52 2.12 -0.69
C TYR A 47 -2.99 1.72 0.69
N ARG A 48 -4.13 1.04 0.74
CA ARG A 48 -4.52 0.26 1.91
C ARG A 48 -3.77 -1.07 1.83
N ILE A 49 -3.02 -1.40 2.88
CA ILE A 49 -2.15 -2.58 2.93
C ILE A 49 -2.57 -3.50 4.06
N ARG A 50 -2.69 -4.80 3.77
CA ARG A 50 -2.76 -5.86 4.77
C ARG A 50 -1.35 -6.35 5.08
N TRP A 51 -0.84 -6.03 6.26
CA TRP A 51 0.51 -6.43 6.67
C TRP A 51 0.56 -7.88 7.14
N ARG A 52 1.64 -8.61 6.85
CA ARG A 52 1.78 -10.02 7.29
C ARG A 52 1.74 -10.19 8.80
N ASP A 53 2.22 -9.19 9.53
CA ASP A 53 2.33 -9.17 10.99
C ASP A 53 1.14 -8.51 11.71
N SER A 54 0.12 -8.05 10.97
CA SER A 54 -1.01 -7.34 11.58
C SER A 54 -2.30 -7.53 10.80
N GLU A 55 -3.36 -7.91 11.52
CA GLU A 55 -4.71 -8.04 10.96
C GLU A 55 -5.31 -6.71 10.51
N ARG A 56 -4.96 -5.61 11.18
CA ARG A 56 -5.49 -4.29 10.88
C ARG A 56 -4.79 -3.69 9.66
N PRO A 57 -5.54 -3.35 8.59
CA PRO A 57 -4.96 -2.68 7.44
C PRO A 57 -4.45 -1.27 7.77
N GLU A 58 -3.46 -0.80 7.03
CA GLU A 58 -2.89 0.55 7.15
C GLU A 58 -2.88 1.24 5.79
N ILE A 59 -3.12 2.56 5.78
CA ILE A 59 -2.93 3.38 4.58
C ILE A 59 -1.49 3.90 4.56
N VAL A 60 -0.76 3.60 3.49
CA VAL A 60 0.63 4.02 3.32
C VAL A 60 0.85 4.67 1.96
N LEU A 61 1.59 5.78 1.96
CA LEU A 61 1.93 6.53 0.75
C LEU A 61 2.76 5.70 -0.22
N GLN A 62 2.49 5.83 -1.52
CA GLN A 62 3.17 5.07 -2.57
C GLN A 62 4.70 5.18 -2.52
N HIS A 63 5.24 6.37 -2.25
CA HIS A 63 6.69 6.58 -2.23
C HIS A 63 7.41 5.87 -1.06
N MET A 64 6.64 5.44 -0.05
CA MET A 64 7.14 4.63 1.06
C MET A 64 7.11 3.14 0.77
N LEU A 65 6.56 2.72 -0.37
CA LEU A 65 6.44 1.31 -0.74
C LEU A 65 7.43 0.95 -1.85
N ILE A 66 7.95 -0.27 -1.79
CA ILE A 66 8.62 -0.93 -2.91
C ILE A 66 7.98 -2.28 -3.18
N ALA A 67 8.16 -2.78 -4.39
CA ALA A 67 7.85 -4.17 -4.69
C ALA A 67 8.67 -5.08 -3.77
N ASP A 68 8.04 -6.12 -3.22
CA ASP A 68 8.76 -7.17 -2.51
C ASP A 68 9.68 -7.90 -3.51
N PRO A 69 11.00 -8.00 -3.26
CA PRO A 69 11.91 -8.77 -4.11
C PRO A 69 11.58 -10.28 -4.15
N ASP A 70 10.82 -10.76 -3.16
CA ASP A 70 10.30 -12.13 -3.10
C ASP A 70 8.76 -12.06 -2.92
N PRO A 71 8.00 -11.94 -4.02
CA PRO A 71 6.57 -11.68 -3.97
C PRO A 71 5.79 -12.96 -3.62
N THR A 72 5.80 -13.32 -2.33
CA THR A 72 4.91 -14.35 -1.81
C THR A 72 3.46 -13.90 -1.97
N PRO A 73 2.56 -14.70 -2.58
CA PRO A 73 1.14 -14.37 -2.63
C PRO A 73 0.51 -14.36 -1.23
N PRO A 74 -0.63 -13.66 -1.05
CA PRO A 74 -1.40 -13.75 0.20
C PRO A 74 -1.88 -15.20 0.42
N PRO A 75 -1.73 -15.76 1.63
CA PRO A 75 -2.34 -17.04 1.99
C PRO A 75 -3.87 -17.01 1.85
N GLU A 76 -4.49 -18.17 1.62
CA GLU A 76 -5.95 -18.30 1.44
C GLU A 76 -6.78 -17.76 2.62
N ASN A 77 -6.23 -17.79 3.83
CA ASN A 77 -6.90 -17.27 5.03
C ASN A 77 -6.73 -15.74 5.23
N VAL A 78 -6.02 -15.06 4.34
CA VAL A 78 -5.86 -13.60 4.38
C VAL A 78 -6.86 -12.97 3.42
N SER A 79 -7.88 -12.30 3.98
CA SER A 79 -8.79 -11.48 3.18
C SER A 79 -8.15 -10.14 2.81
N LEU A 80 -8.21 -9.80 1.53
CA LEU A 80 -7.82 -8.50 0.97
C LEU A 80 -9.01 -7.66 0.53
N ASP A 81 -10.23 -8.18 0.69
CA ASP A 81 -11.45 -7.48 0.32
C ASP A 81 -11.75 -6.37 1.32
N VAL A 82 -12.26 -5.27 0.80
CA VAL A 82 -12.63 -4.09 1.58
C VAL A 82 -14.12 -4.21 1.87
N THR A 83 -14.47 -4.51 3.13
CA THR A 83 -15.86 -4.59 3.59
C THR A 83 -16.54 -3.23 3.60
#